data_AF-A0AB38A3N2-F1
#
_entry.id   AF-A0AB38A3N2-F1
#
_cell.length_a   1.000
_cell.length_b   1.000
_cell.length_c   1.000
_cell.angle_alpha   90.00
_cell.angle_beta   90.00
_cell.angle_gamma   90.00
#
_symmetry.space_group_name_H-M   'P 1'
#
loop_
_entity.id
_entity.type
_entity.pdbx_description
1 polymer ?
#
loop_
_entity_poly.entity_id
_entity_poly.type
_entity_poly.pdbx_seq_one_letter_code
_entity_poly.pdbx_strand_id
1 'polypeptide(L)'
;MNTKNIEKQNSHLDLQDKAVQDIFALYQDYPEVPFISERRDKEGWLNAVRIGSEQLVPKRNVVRFEEDILPGHLILLWRIQFGTFTNESAYPKYFEYNYGINGSQALDEVIEKGYAVELSATDSLDHLNAASLKAILKHYEVAGYSKMKKPELMELAKKELSEEQLASQFALRGYRITPEGEAILAKYPEVVDRHPKKKY
;
A
#
# COMPACT_ATOMS: atom_id res chain seq x y z
N MET A 1 21.05 11.01 -18.48
CA MET A 1 19.76 10.41 -18.05
C MET A 1 19.94 9.91 -16.63
N ASN A 2 19.05 10.28 -15.70
CA ASN A 2 19.15 9.83 -14.32
C ASN A 2 18.58 8.41 -14.19
N THR A 3 19.46 7.42 -14.02
CA THR A 3 19.06 6.00 -13.86
C THR A 3 19.30 5.49 -12.45
N LYS A 4 19.47 6.38 -11.48
CA LYS A 4 19.70 5.99 -10.09
C LYS A 4 18.46 5.27 -9.54
N ASN A 5 18.68 4.14 -8.87
CA ASN A 5 17.63 3.27 -8.31
C ASN A 5 16.60 2.79 -9.35
N ILE A 6 16.97 2.75 -10.64
CA ILE A 6 16.06 2.27 -11.69
C ILE A 6 15.64 0.83 -11.43
N GLU A 7 16.54 -0.01 -10.95
CA GLU A 7 16.29 -1.40 -10.57
C GLU A 7 15.22 -1.53 -9.47
N LYS A 8 15.08 -0.50 -8.62
CA LYS A 8 14.12 -0.47 -7.51
C LYS A 8 12.73 0.03 -7.88
N GLN A 9 12.51 0.66 -9.02
CA GLN A 9 11.17 1.22 -9.33
C GLN A 9 10.79 1.00 -10.79
N ASN A 10 11.76 1.01 -11.70
CA ASN A 10 11.53 1.18 -13.13
C ASN A 10 12.31 0.15 -13.98
N SER A 11 12.63 -1.02 -13.43
CA SER A 11 13.34 -2.09 -14.14
C SER A 11 12.56 -2.67 -15.32
N HIS A 12 11.24 -2.49 -15.33
CA HIS A 12 10.33 -2.89 -16.41
C HIS A 12 10.30 -1.93 -17.60
N LEU A 13 10.86 -0.72 -17.48
CA LEU A 13 10.80 0.26 -18.57
C LEU A 13 11.82 -0.03 -19.68
N ASP A 14 11.39 0.16 -20.93
CA ASP A 14 12.30 0.22 -22.07
C ASP A 14 12.99 1.59 -22.12
N LEU A 15 14.31 1.60 -21.87
CA LEU A 15 15.12 2.82 -21.91
C LEU A 15 15.42 3.35 -23.32
N GLN A 16 15.09 2.57 -24.36
CA GLN A 16 15.17 3.03 -25.75
C GLN A 16 13.88 3.77 -26.17
N ASP A 17 12.80 3.64 -25.41
CA ASP A 17 11.57 4.38 -25.64
C ASP A 17 11.80 5.89 -25.48
N LYS A 18 11.39 6.65 -26.49
CA LYS A 18 11.64 8.09 -26.56
C LYS A 18 10.90 8.85 -25.45
N ALA A 19 9.66 8.46 -25.13
CA ALA A 19 8.88 9.08 -24.06
C ALA A 19 9.50 8.79 -22.70
N VAL A 20 10.02 7.58 -22.47
CA VAL A 20 10.76 7.21 -21.26
C VAL A 20 12.01 8.09 -21.11
N GLN A 21 12.82 8.24 -22.17
CA GLN A 21 14.00 9.11 -22.14
C GLN A 21 13.66 10.56 -21.83
N ASP A 22 12.60 11.09 -22.46
CA ASP A 22 12.16 12.47 -22.26
C ASP A 22 11.64 12.67 -20.82
N ILE A 23 10.92 11.70 -20.25
CA ILE A 23 10.52 11.74 -18.84
C ILE A 23 11.75 11.71 -17.92
N PHE A 24 12.70 10.81 -18.15
CA PHE A 24 13.90 10.74 -17.31
C PHE A 24 14.74 12.02 -17.36
N ALA A 25 14.73 12.74 -18.49
CA ALA A 25 15.37 14.05 -18.61
C ALA A 25 14.73 15.12 -17.70
N LEU A 26 13.40 15.08 -17.51
CA LEU A 26 12.69 15.98 -16.57
C LEU A 26 13.14 15.80 -15.10
N TYR A 27 13.64 14.61 -14.77
CA TYR A 27 14.10 14.23 -13.43
C TYR A 27 15.64 14.15 -13.32
N GLN A 28 16.38 14.80 -14.21
CA GLN A 28 17.85 14.73 -14.22
C GLN A 28 18.49 15.24 -12.91
N ASP A 29 17.92 16.28 -12.31
CA ASP A 29 18.41 16.90 -11.08
C ASP A 29 17.75 16.32 -9.82
N TYR A 30 16.97 15.26 -9.96
CA TYR A 30 16.30 14.59 -8.86
C TYR A 30 17.17 13.46 -8.30
N PRO A 31 17.00 13.08 -7.03
CA PRO A 31 17.74 11.96 -6.44
C PRO A 31 17.45 10.61 -7.11
N GLU A 32 16.24 10.43 -7.68
CA GLU A 32 15.83 9.30 -8.51
C GLU A 32 14.59 9.68 -9.32
N VAL A 33 14.30 8.88 -10.35
CA VAL A 33 13.09 9.02 -11.18
C VAL A 33 11.92 8.33 -10.46
N PRO A 34 10.74 8.96 -10.35
CA PRO A 34 9.57 8.32 -9.74
C PRO A 34 9.17 7.05 -10.51
N PHE A 35 8.44 6.15 -9.86
CA PHE A 35 7.75 5.05 -10.51
C PHE A 35 6.90 5.54 -11.70
N ILE A 36 7.03 4.83 -12.83
CA ILE A 36 6.23 5.05 -14.02
C ILE A 36 5.57 3.74 -14.39
N SER A 37 4.25 3.63 -14.20
CA SER A 37 3.54 2.43 -14.61
C SER A 37 3.56 2.26 -16.13
N GLU A 38 3.58 1.01 -16.60
CA GLU A 38 3.47 0.70 -18.03
C GLU A 38 2.22 1.31 -18.66
N ARG A 39 1.11 1.29 -17.89
CA ARG A 39 -0.20 1.79 -18.27
C ARG A 39 -0.33 3.31 -18.23
N ARG A 40 0.67 4.04 -17.72
CA ARG A 40 0.64 5.50 -17.69
C ARG A 40 0.68 6.05 -19.10
N ASP A 41 -0.22 7.01 -19.37
CA ASP A 41 -0.17 7.85 -20.56
C ASP A 41 1.03 8.81 -20.47
N LYS A 42 2.15 8.38 -21.05
CA LYS A 42 3.44 9.08 -21.01
C LYS A 42 3.40 10.36 -21.84
N GLU A 43 2.81 10.30 -23.04
CA GLU A 43 2.65 11.45 -23.93
C GLU A 43 1.73 12.51 -23.33
N GLY A 44 0.58 12.10 -22.80
CA GLY A 44 -0.33 13.01 -22.08
C GLY A 44 0.35 13.65 -20.88
N TRP A 45 1.14 12.89 -20.11
CA TRP A 45 1.89 13.43 -18.99
C TRP A 45 2.97 14.43 -19.42
N LEU A 46 3.77 14.11 -20.45
CA LEU A 46 4.77 15.01 -21.01
C LEU A 46 4.13 16.33 -21.50
N ASN A 47 2.99 16.25 -22.18
CA ASN A 47 2.26 17.43 -22.62
C ASN A 47 1.75 18.27 -21.45
N ALA A 48 1.25 17.64 -20.39
CA ALA A 48 0.79 18.35 -19.20
C ALA A 48 1.95 19.05 -18.46
N VAL A 49 3.11 18.41 -18.36
CA VAL A 49 4.32 19.01 -17.75
C VAL A 49 4.82 20.23 -18.54
N ARG A 50 4.68 20.23 -19.88
CA ARG A 50 5.03 21.40 -20.72
C ARG A 50 4.16 22.62 -20.41
N ILE A 51 2.91 22.41 -19.98
CA ILE A 51 2.00 23.47 -19.59
C ILE A 51 2.34 23.97 -18.17
N GLY A 52 2.65 23.04 -17.25
CA GLY A 52 2.94 23.37 -15.88
C GLY A 52 3.69 22.25 -15.13
N SER A 53 4.70 22.64 -14.35
CA SER A 53 5.54 21.70 -13.60
C SER A 53 4.83 21.03 -12.41
N GLU A 54 3.61 21.44 -12.06
CA GLU A 54 2.82 20.86 -10.97
C GLU A 54 2.42 19.40 -11.23
N GLN A 55 2.50 18.95 -12.48
CA GLN A 55 2.26 17.55 -12.86
C GLN A 55 3.49 16.66 -12.60
N LEU A 56 4.64 17.22 -12.24
CA LEU A 56 5.80 16.45 -11.81
C LEU A 56 5.59 15.94 -10.38
N VAL A 57 6.11 14.74 -10.12
CA VAL A 57 6.26 14.25 -8.75
C VAL A 57 7.24 15.19 -8.04
N PRO A 58 6.87 15.81 -6.89
CA PRO A 58 7.75 16.76 -6.22
C PRO A 58 9.09 16.14 -5.83
N LYS A 59 10.21 16.85 -6.02
CA LYS A 59 11.57 16.35 -5.72
C LYS A 59 11.71 15.73 -4.34
N ARG A 60 11.14 16.39 -3.33
CA ARG A 60 11.12 15.89 -1.94
C ARG A 60 10.48 14.51 -1.77
N ASN A 61 9.56 14.10 -2.63
CA ASN A 61 8.82 12.85 -2.51
C ASN A 61 9.58 11.65 -3.10
N VAL A 62 10.64 11.91 -3.86
CA VAL A 62 11.56 10.88 -4.38
C VAL A 62 12.92 10.92 -3.67
N VAL A 63 13.05 11.66 -2.56
CA VAL A 63 14.24 11.59 -1.69
C VAL A 63 14.06 10.42 -0.73
N ARG A 64 14.97 9.44 -0.78
CA ARG A 64 15.00 8.34 0.18
C ARG A 64 15.49 8.82 1.55
N PHE A 65 14.88 8.29 2.59
CA PHE A 65 15.37 8.40 3.97
C PHE A 65 16.52 7.41 4.23
N GLU A 66 17.13 7.49 5.42
CA GLU A 66 18.26 6.64 5.82
C GLU A 66 17.90 5.15 5.80
N GLU A 67 16.63 4.82 6.04
CA GLU A 67 16.06 3.47 6.04
C GLU A 67 15.81 2.91 4.62
N ASP A 68 16.24 3.64 3.59
CA ASP A 68 16.05 3.29 2.19
C ASP A 68 14.56 3.18 1.79
N ILE A 69 13.72 4.05 2.37
CA ILE A 69 12.31 4.21 2.03
C ILE A 69 12.03 5.61 1.49
N LEU A 70 11.05 5.72 0.60
CA LEU A 70 10.52 7.01 0.11
C LEU A 70 9.35 7.51 0.96
N PRO A 71 9.04 8.83 0.95
CA PRO A 71 7.82 9.40 1.52
C PRO A 71 6.52 8.67 1.16
N GLY A 72 6.44 8.08 -0.04
CA GLY A 72 5.29 7.24 -0.43
C GLY A 72 5.07 6.03 0.47
N HIS A 73 6.13 5.39 0.97
CA HIS A 73 6.07 4.24 1.88
C HIS A 73 5.47 4.66 3.23
N LEU A 74 5.84 5.84 3.74
CA LEU A 74 5.24 6.39 4.96
C LEU A 74 3.75 6.67 4.78
N ILE A 75 3.32 7.16 3.60
CA ILE A 75 1.88 7.32 3.32
C ILE A 75 1.16 5.97 3.25
N LEU A 76 1.83 4.92 2.77
CA LEU A 76 1.27 3.57 2.78
C LEU A 76 1.14 3.04 4.21
N LEU A 77 2.17 3.16 5.05
CA LEU A 77 2.10 2.79 6.47
C LEU A 77 1.00 3.54 7.20
N TRP A 78 0.87 4.85 6.97
CA TRP A 78 -0.21 5.67 7.52
C TRP A 78 -1.61 5.19 7.05
N ARG A 79 -1.74 4.75 5.80
CA ARG A 79 -2.98 4.13 5.30
C ARG A 79 -3.30 2.82 6.00
N ILE A 80 -2.29 1.97 6.19
CA ILE A 80 -2.42 0.68 6.90
C ILE A 80 -2.83 0.91 8.35
N GLN A 81 -2.32 1.96 9.01
CA GLN A 81 -2.65 2.33 10.39
C GLN A 81 -4.16 2.53 10.62
N PHE A 82 -4.94 2.86 9.59
CA PHE A 82 -6.40 2.95 9.71
C PHE A 82 -7.11 1.61 9.90
N GLY A 83 -6.42 0.48 9.79
CA GLY A 83 -6.98 -0.86 10.05
C GLY A 83 -8.02 -1.30 9.02
N THR A 84 -8.06 -0.67 7.85
CA THR A 84 -9.00 -1.01 6.76
C THR A 84 -8.31 -1.50 5.49
N PHE A 85 -6.97 -1.47 5.47
CA PHE A 85 -6.18 -1.87 4.32
C PHE A 85 -6.03 -3.39 4.29
N THR A 86 -6.24 -3.98 3.11
CA THR A 86 -6.29 -5.43 2.87
C THR A 86 -5.58 -5.80 1.57
N ASN A 87 -5.36 -7.09 1.33
CA ASN A 87 -4.78 -7.59 0.07
C ASN A 87 -5.69 -7.39 -1.16
N GLU A 88 -6.94 -6.96 -0.97
CA GLU A 88 -7.86 -6.55 -2.04
C GLU A 88 -7.92 -5.02 -2.21
N SER A 89 -7.22 -4.25 -1.37
CA SER A 89 -7.26 -2.79 -1.41
C SER A 89 -6.59 -2.25 -2.66
N ALA A 90 -7.32 -1.41 -3.41
CA ALA A 90 -6.74 -0.69 -4.54
C ALA A 90 -5.80 0.42 -4.06
N TYR A 91 -4.68 0.58 -4.76
CA TYR A 91 -3.75 1.70 -4.54
C TYR A 91 -4.29 2.98 -5.20
N PRO A 92 -4.54 4.06 -4.45
CA PRO A 92 -4.98 5.31 -5.06
C PRO A 92 -3.89 5.93 -5.95
N LYS A 93 -4.32 6.66 -6.98
CA LYS A 93 -3.44 7.28 -8.00
C LYS A 93 -2.34 8.17 -7.41
N TYR A 94 -2.55 8.80 -6.26
CA TYR A 94 -1.54 9.68 -5.67
C TYR A 94 -0.25 8.92 -5.30
N PHE A 95 -0.28 7.59 -5.10
CA PHE A 95 0.93 6.83 -4.82
C PHE A 95 1.93 6.93 -5.97
N GLU A 96 1.46 6.78 -7.20
CA GLU A 96 2.28 6.99 -8.40
C GLU A 96 2.43 8.49 -8.71
N TYR A 97 1.33 9.26 -8.68
CA TYR A 97 1.30 10.60 -9.29
C TYR A 97 1.88 11.68 -8.38
N ASN A 98 1.77 11.52 -7.06
CA ASN A 98 2.26 12.49 -6.10
C ASN A 98 3.49 11.97 -5.34
N TYR A 99 3.58 10.67 -5.09
CA TYR A 99 4.69 10.09 -4.33
C TYR A 99 5.67 9.28 -5.17
N GLY A 100 5.36 9.01 -6.45
CA GLY A 100 6.29 8.34 -7.35
C GLY A 100 6.65 6.92 -6.94
N ILE A 101 5.72 6.17 -6.32
CA ILE A 101 5.97 4.78 -5.93
C ILE A 101 4.97 3.82 -6.58
N ASN A 102 5.42 2.59 -6.80
CA ASN A 102 4.54 1.45 -7.03
C ASN A 102 3.96 0.99 -5.68
N GLY A 103 2.65 1.14 -5.50
CA GLY A 103 1.99 0.80 -4.24
C GLY A 103 2.15 -0.66 -3.81
N SER A 104 2.08 -1.60 -4.76
CA SER A 104 2.21 -3.04 -4.47
C SER A 104 3.62 -3.38 -4.03
N GLN A 105 4.61 -2.94 -4.79
CA GLN A 105 6.00 -3.16 -4.45
C GLN A 105 6.37 -2.47 -3.12
N ALA A 106 5.87 -1.25 -2.89
CA ALA A 106 6.08 -0.55 -1.63
C ALA A 106 5.48 -1.30 -0.43
N LEU A 107 4.39 -2.04 -0.62
CA LEU A 107 3.82 -2.91 0.42
C LEU A 107 4.79 -4.05 0.76
N ASP A 108 5.30 -4.73 -0.27
CA ASP A 108 6.27 -5.81 -0.09
C ASP A 108 7.53 -5.29 0.63
N GLU A 109 8.06 -4.14 0.21
CA GLU A 109 9.24 -3.51 0.82
C GLU A 109 9.03 -3.15 2.30
N VAL A 110 7.86 -2.62 2.68
CA VAL A 110 7.61 -2.29 4.10
C VAL A 110 7.37 -3.54 4.95
N ILE A 111 6.89 -4.64 4.36
CA ILE A 111 6.78 -5.93 5.05
C ILE A 111 8.16 -6.56 5.24
N GLU A 112 8.98 -6.60 4.19
CA GLU A 112 10.35 -7.11 4.25
C GLU A 112 11.22 -6.36 5.26
N LYS A 113 11.02 -5.03 5.37
CA LYS A 113 11.69 -4.19 6.37
C LYS A 113 11.11 -4.32 7.78
N GLY A 114 10.02 -5.08 7.96
CA GLY A 114 9.39 -5.31 9.25
C GLY A 114 8.58 -4.13 9.78
N TYR A 115 8.16 -3.19 8.93
CA TYR A 115 7.30 -2.06 9.31
C TYR A 115 5.80 -2.36 9.23
N ALA A 116 5.44 -3.38 8.46
CA ALA A 116 4.08 -3.90 8.39
C ALA A 116 4.10 -5.43 8.36
N VAL A 117 2.95 -6.02 8.67
CA VAL A 117 2.73 -7.46 8.58
C VAL A 117 1.39 -7.72 7.90
N GLU A 118 1.35 -8.76 7.07
CA GLU A 118 0.10 -9.38 6.65
C GLU A 118 -0.49 -10.15 7.83
N LEU A 119 -1.78 -9.94 8.10
CA LEU A 119 -2.47 -10.60 9.21
C LEU A 119 -2.75 -12.07 8.90
N SER A 120 -2.91 -12.88 9.94
CA SER A 120 -3.45 -14.24 9.84
C SER A 120 -4.92 -14.21 9.38
N ALA A 121 -5.48 -15.36 8.98
CA ALA A 121 -6.91 -15.49 8.75
C ALA A 121 -7.70 -15.15 10.03
N THR A 122 -7.24 -15.67 11.18
CA THR A 122 -7.82 -15.39 12.49
C THR A 122 -7.86 -13.89 12.81
N ASP A 123 -6.75 -13.18 12.59
CA ASP A 123 -6.67 -11.73 12.83
C ASP A 123 -7.42 -10.91 11.77
N SER A 124 -7.70 -11.50 10.60
CA SER A 124 -8.44 -10.88 9.51
C SER A 124 -9.96 -11.01 9.62
N LEU A 125 -10.48 -11.70 10.65
CA LEU A 125 -11.92 -11.89 10.86
C LEU A 125 -12.69 -10.57 10.94
N ASP A 126 -12.06 -9.48 11.40
CA ASP A 126 -12.71 -8.17 11.48
C ASP A 126 -12.99 -7.54 10.11
N HIS A 127 -12.39 -8.04 9.04
CA HIS A 127 -12.73 -7.61 7.68
C HIS A 127 -13.96 -8.33 7.11
N LEU A 128 -14.44 -9.38 7.77
CA LEU A 128 -15.64 -10.09 7.36
C LEU A 128 -16.91 -9.45 7.92
N ASN A 129 -17.99 -9.56 7.16
CA ASN A 129 -19.32 -9.22 7.66
C ASN A 129 -19.92 -10.40 8.46
N ALA A 130 -20.99 -10.11 9.21
CA ALA A 130 -21.64 -11.13 10.04
C ALA A 130 -22.20 -12.32 9.25
N ALA A 131 -22.62 -12.13 7.99
CA ALA A 131 -23.15 -13.20 7.17
C ALA A 131 -22.05 -14.20 6.77
N SER A 132 -20.88 -13.71 6.37
CA SER A 132 -19.71 -14.53 6.05
C SER A 132 -19.25 -15.34 7.26
N LEU A 133 -19.17 -14.72 8.44
CA LEU A 133 -18.81 -15.43 9.68
C LEU A 133 -19.81 -16.56 10.00
N LYS A 134 -21.11 -16.31 9.87
CA LYS A 134 -22.14 -17.35 10.06
C LYS A 134 -22.03 -18.48 9.04
N ALA A 135 -21.65 -18.17 7.79
CA ALA A 135 -21.44 -19.18 6.76
C ALA A 135 -20.25 -20.09 7.07
N ILE A 136 -19.13 -19.51 7.53
CA ILE A 136 -17.94 -20.25 7.97
C ILE A 136 -18.26 -21.17 9.15
N LEU A 137 -18.89 -20.64 10.20
CA LEU A 137 -19.31 -21.43 11.37
C LEU A 137 -20.24 -22.58 10.98
N LYS A 138 -21.18 -22.32 10.06
CA LYS A 138 -22.08 -23.35 9.52
C LYS A 138 -21.33 -24.46 8.77
N HIS A 139 -20.33 -24.09 7.96
CA HIS A 139 -19.55 -25.05 7.17
C HIS A 139 -18.85 -26.08 8.06
N TYR A 140 -18.37 -25.66 9.23
CA TYR A 140 -17.74 -26.52 10.23
C TYR A 140 -18.71 -27.02 11.32
N GLU A 141 -20.01 -26.98 11.06
CA GLU A 141 -21.06 -27.53 11.94
C GLU A 141 -21.10 -26.94 13.36
N VAL A 142 -20.53 -25.75 13.56
CA VAL A 142 -20.57 -25.05 14.86
C VAL A 142 -21.99 -24.55 15.12
N ALA A 143 -22.56 -24.82 16.30
CA ALA A 143 -23.93 -24.42 16.65
C ALA A 143 -23.98 -23.18 17.56
N GLY A 144 -25.19 -22.69 17.88
CA GLY A 144 -25.40 -21.66 18.90
C GLY A 144 -25.16 -20.20 18.47
N TYR A 145 -24.79 -19.95 17.20
CA TYR A 145 -24.40 -18.62 16.73
C TYR A 145 -25.56 -17.75 16.18
N SER A 146 -26.78 -18.29 16.06
CA SER A 146 -27.87 -17.66 15.29
C SER A 146 -28.21 -16.23 15.73
N LYS A 147 -28.18 -15.97 17.05
CA LYS A 147 -28.49 -14.68 17.68
C LYS A 147 -27.25 -13.80 17.93
N MET A 148 -26.04 -14.30 17.65
CA MET A 148 -24.80 -13.60 17.93
C MET A 148 -24.56 -12.42 16.98
N LYS A 149 -23.97 -11.35 17.53
CA LYS A 149 -23.47 -10.18 16.77
C LYS A 149 -22.06 -10.46 16.25
N LYS A 150 -21.58 -9.61 15.33
CA LYS A 150 -20.25 -9.78 14.70
C LYS A 150 -19.12 -10.03 15.72
N PRO A 151 -18.95 -9.26 16.82
CA PRO A 151 -17.88 -9.54 17.79
C PRO A 151 -17.98 -10.94 18.40
N GLU A 152 -19.18 -11.36 18.80
CA GLU A 152 -19.42 -12.70 19.38
C GLU A 152 -19.17 -13.82 18.35
N LEU A 153 -19.55 -13.60 17.08
CA LEU A 153 -19.28 -14.53 15.99
C LEU A 153 -17.77 -14.70 15.73
N MET A 154 -17.01 -13.60 15.79
CA MET A 154 -15.55 -13.65 15.64
C MET A 154 -14.92 -14.41 16.80
N GLU A 155 -15.28 -14.10 18.05
CA GLU A 155 -14.75 -14.81 19.22
C GLU A 155 -15.11 -16.30 19.20
N LEU A 156 -16.32 -16.65 18.75
CA LEU A 156 -16.69 -18.06 18.56
C LEU A 156 -15.85 -18.72 17.47
N ALA A 157 -15.65 -18.05 16.32
CA ALA A 157 -14.82 -18.58 15.24
C ALA A 157 -13.36 -18.79 15.70
N LYS A 158 -12.77 -17.83 16.44
CA LYS A 158 -11.42 -17.97 17.01
C LYS A 158 -11.29 -19.13 18.00
N LYS A 159 -12.36 -19.42 18.74
CA LYS A 159 -12.37 -20.46 19.76
C LYS A 159 -12.55 -21.87 19.17
N GLU A 160 -13.40 -22.00 18.16
CA GLU A 160 -13.84 -23.29 17.64
C GLU A 160 -13.09 -23.73 16.38
N LEU A 161 -12.44 -22.82 15.65
CA LEU A 161 -11.78 -23.10 14.37
C LEU A 161 -10.28 -22.83 14.44
N SER A 162 -9.48 -23.69 13.79
CA SER A 162 -8.05 -23.49 13.63
C SER A 162 -7.73 -22.43 12.57
N GLU A 163 -6.49 -21.95 12.57
CA GLU A 163 -6.00 -21.02 11.55
C GLU A 163 -6.12 -21.61 10.14
N GLU A 164 -5.79 -22.89 9.96
CA GLU A 164 -5.89 -23.58 8.67
C GLU A 164 -7.34 -23.70 8.19
N GLN A 165 -8.27 -23.97 9.12
CA GLN A 165 -9.70 -24.01 8.81
C GLN A 165 -10.17 -22.64 8.32
N LEU A 166 -9.87 -21.56 9.06
CA LEU A 166 -10.23 -20.20 8.68
C LEU A 166 -9.58 -19.79 7.36
N ALA A 167 -8.28 -20.04 7.20
CA ALA A 167 -7.53 -19.71 5.99
C ALA A 167 -8.08 -20.40 4.74
N SER A 168 -8.64 -21.61 4.88
CA SER A 168 -9.27 -22.34 3.77
C SER A 168 -10.59 -21.74 3.28
N GLN A 169 -11.26 -20.95 4.12
CA GLN A 169 -12.59 -20.39 3.79
C GLN A 169 -12.55 -19.03 3.12
N PHE A 170 -11.46 -18.26 3.31
CA PHE A 170 -11.31 -16.95 2.69
C PHE A 170 -9.84 -16.56 2.53
N ALA A 171 -9.52 -15.90 1.42
CA ALA A 171 -8.18 -15.41 1.09
C ALA A 171 -7.93 -13.95 1.54
N LEU A 172 -8.98 -13.22 1.94
CA LEU A 172 -8.86 -11.83 2.39
C LEU A 172 -7.93 -11.76 3.60
N ARG A 173 -6.90 -10.91 3.52
CA ARG A 173 -5.97 -10.61 4.62
C ARG A 173 -5.91 -9.12 4.86
N GLY A 174 -5.99 -8.73 6.12
CA GLY A 174 -5.71 -7.37 6.55
C GLY A 174 -4.21 -7.12 6.67
N TYR A 175 -3.84 -5.86 6.79
CA TYR A 175 -2.49 -5.45 7.15
C TYR A 175 -2.49 -4.64 8.42
N ARG A 176 -1.39 -4.71 9.17
CA ARG A 176 -1.15 -3.89 10.35
C ARG A 176 0.28 -3.40 10.34
N ILE A 177 0.50 -2.18 10.83
CA ILE A 177 1.86 -1.70 11.09
C ILE A 177 2.41 -2.33 12.37
N THR A 178 3.72 -2.57 12.40
CA THR A 178 4.44 -3.05 13.59
C THR A 178 4.81 -1.88 14.50
N PRO A 179 5.29 -2.12 15.73
CA PRO A 179 5.88 -1.07 16.56
C PRO A 179 7.00 -0.30 15.84
N GLU A 180 7.80 -0.97 15.02
CA GLU A 180 8.83 -0.35 14.18
C GLU A 180 8.21 0.53 13.08
N GLY A 181 7.08 0.08 12.49
CA GLY A 181 6.27 0.86 11.57
C GLY A 181 5.67 2.12 12.19
N GLU A 182 5.22 2.04 13.44
CA GLU A 182 4.77 3.21 14.21
C GLU A 182 5.93 4.17 14.49
N ALA A 183 7.10 3.64 14.89
CA ALA A 183 8.28 4.42 15.17
C ALA A 183 8.78 5.19 13.94
N ILE A 184 8.80 4.55 12.76
CA ILE A 184 9.25 5.21 11.53
C ILE A 184 8.27 6.28 11.05
N LEU A 185 6.95 6.08 11.23
CA LEU A 185 5.94 7.10 11.00
C LEU A 185 6.13 8.30 11.93
N ALA A 186 6.42 8.05 13.21
CA ALA A 186 6.66 9.09 14.21
C ALA A 186 7.99 9.84 13.97
N LYS A 187 8.99 9.20 13.34
CA LYS A 187 10.28 9.82 12.97
C LYS A 187 10.12 10.91 11.91
N TYR A 188 9.14 10.77 11.00
CA TYR A 188 8.93 11.66 9.85
C TYR A 188 7.48 12.19 9.74
N PRO A 189 6.97 12.89 10.76
CA PRO A 189 5.56 13.30 10.84
C PRO A 189 5.18 14.28 9.71
N GLU A 190 6.13 15.05 9.20
CA GLU A 190 5.91 16.06 8.17
C GLU A 190 5.44 15.48 6.82
N VAL A 191 5.72 14.20 6.56
CA VAL A 191 5.24 13.52 5.35
C VAL A 191 3.73 13.33 5.40
N VAL A 192 3.21 12.88 6.56
CA VAL A 192 1.78 12.69 6.80
C VAL A 192 1.06 14.04 6.92
N ASP A 193 1.68 15.03 7.57
CA ASP A 193 1.07 16.35 7.76
C ASP A 193 0.84 17.11 6.46
N ARG A 194 1.72 16.92 5.47
CA ARG A 194 1.57 17.50 4.13
C ARG A 194 0.62 16.70 3.24
N HIS A 195 0.26 15.46 3.59
CA HIS A 195 -0.67 14.67 2.80
C HIS A 195 -2.07 15.32 2.88
N PRO A 196 -2.77 15.51 1.76
CA PRO A 196 -4.14 16.01 1.78
C PRO A 196 -5.05 15.07 2.58
N LYS A 197 -5.50 15.53 3.75
CA LYS A 197 -6.47 14.82 4.60
C LYS A 197 -7.86 15.31 4.21
N LYS A 198 -8.80 14.40 3.93
CA LYS A 198 -10.21 14.79 3.79
C LYS A 198 -10.64 15.41 5.12
N LYS A 199 -11.03 16.69 5.08
CA LYS A 199 -11.79 17.29 6.19
C LYS A 199 -13.22 16.75 6.05
N TYR A 200 -13.63 15.95 7.02
CA TYR A 200 -15.03 15.57 7.19
C TYR A 200 -15.73 16.64 8.04
#